data_AF-A0A6P6A7V5-F1
#
_entry.id   AF-A0A6P6A7V5-F1
#
_cell.length_a   1.000
_cell.length_b   1.000
_cell.length_c   1.000
_cell.angle_alpha   90.00
_cell.angle_beta   90.00
_cell.angle_gamma   90.00
#
_symmetry.space_group_name_H-M   'P 1'
#
loop_
_entity.id
_entity.type
_entity.pdbx_description
1 polymer ?
#
loop_
_entity_poly.entity_id
_entity_poly.type
_entity_poly.pdbx_seq_one_letter_code
_entity_poly.pdbx_strand_id
1 'polypeptide(L)'
;MAITNIFIAFLHLLLLALKAHSLPPSPPQKLGCVAELVAFTPCLPFVSTPPNNATNSVAPQCCEAFSSAFESGDGFCFCYILRQPLIFGFPLNKTRVASLSSFCMANNGNTSLDSLCSSGIHPVSGL
;
A
#
# COMPACT_ATOMS: atom_id res chain seq x y z
N MET A 1 23.08 -20.08 -55.14
CA MET A 1 22.11 -20.97 -54.44
C MET A 1 22.41 -21.14 -52.96
N ALA A 2 23.67 -21.26 -52.51
CA ALA A 2 24.01 -21.41 -51.09
C ALA A 2 23.67 -20.16 -50.24
N ILE A 3 23.94 -18.96 -50.77
CA ILE A 3 23.72 -17.68 -50.08
C ILE A 3 22.23 -17.46 -49.78
N THR A 4 21.35 -17.76 -50.74
CA THR A 4 19.89 -17.61 -50.59
C THR A 4 19.32 -18.50 -49.48
N ASN A 5 19.83 -19.73 -49.34
CA ASN A 5 19.42 -20.65 -48.27
C ASN A 5 19.83 -20.18 -46.88
N ILE A 6 21.00 -19.54 -46.75
CA ILE A 6 21.47 -18.97 -45.48
C ILE A 6 20.58 -17.82 -45.02
N PHE A 7 20.20 -16.92 -45.94
CA PHE A 7 19.29 -15.82 -45.63
C PHE A 7 17.89 -16.29 -45.21
N ILE A 8 17.36 -17.32 -45.87
CA ILE A 8 16.05 -17.91 -45.52
C ILE A 8 16.11 -18.56 -44.12
N ALA A 9 17.18 -19.30 -43.83
CA ALA A 9 17.37 -19.89 -42.50
C ALA A 9 17.44 -18.82 -41.40
N PHE A 10 18.18 -17.73 -41.65
CA PHE A 10 18.30 -16.63 -40.68
C PHE A 10 16.97 -15.90 -40.45
N LEU A 11 16.20 -15.67 -41.53
CA LEU A 11 14.86 -15.07 -41.44
C LEU A 11 13.92 -15.96 -40.64
N HIS A 12 13.97 -17.28 -40.82
CA HIS A 12 13.17 -18.23 -40.05
C HIS A 12 13.56 -18.26 -38.58
N LEU A 13 14.85 -18.23 -38.24
CA LEU A 13 15.31 -18.14 -36.85
C LEU A 13 14.83 -16.84 -36.18
N LEU A 14 14.89 -15.70 -36.88
CA LEU A 14 14.43 -14.42 -36.35
C LEU A 14 12.91 -14.39 -36.10
N LEU A 15 12.13 -14.97 -37.02
CA LEU A 15 10.66 -15.08 -36.89
C LEU A 15 10.26 -16.01 -35.73
N LEU A 16 11.03 -17.08 -35.46
CA LEU A 16 10.80 -17.96 -34.32
C LEU A 16 11.12 -17.28 -32.98
N ALA A 17 12.16 -16.46 -32.93
CA ALA A 17 12.52 -15.70 -31.72
C ALA A 17 11.44 -14.67 -31.34
N LEU A 18 10.75 -14.08 -32.32
CA LEU A 18 9.70 -13.09 -32.07
C LEU A 18 8.39 -13.71 -31.51
N LYS A 19 8.14 -15.00 -31.76
CA LYS A 19 6.94 -15.69 -31.25
C LYS A 19 7.02 -16.07 -29.77
N ALA A 20 8.17 -15.89 -29.12
CA ALA A 20 8.39 -16.28 -27.73
C ALA A 20 8.19 -15.13 -26.71
N HIS A 21 7.75 -13.94 -27.13
CA HIS A 21 7.52 -12.80 -26.24
C HIS A 21 6.02 -12.54 -26.02
N SER A 22 5.27 -13.56 -25.60
CA SER A 22 4.04 -13.28 -24.85
C SER A 22 4.45 -12.89 -23.43
N LEU A 23 4.41 -11.59 -23.13
CA LEU A 23 4.59 -11.11 -21.77
C LEU A 23 3.53 -11.82 -20.91
N PRO A 24 3.90 -12.55 -19.84
CA PRO A 24 2.90 -13.13 -18.96
C PRO A 24 2.00 -11.99 -18.46
N PRO A 25 0.67 -12.20 -18.33
CA PRO A 25 -0.17 -11.23 -17.65
C PRO A 25 0.49 -10.93 -16.31
N SER A 26 0.80 -9.66 -16.05
CA SER A 26 1.38 -9.29 -14.77
C SER A 26 0.45 -9.84 -13.68
N PRO A 27 0.99 -10.57 -12.68
CA PRO A 27 0.16 -10.96 -11.55
C PRO A 27 -0.55 -9.71 -11.02
N PRO A 28 -1.79 -9.81 -10.52
CA PRO A 28 -2.48 -8.67 -9.95
C PRO A 28 -1.51 -8.03 -8.96
N GLN A 29 -1.02 -6.85 -9.31
CA GLN A 29 -0.14 -6.12 -8.42
C GLN A 29 -1.00 -5.92 -7.19
N LYS A 30 -0.58 -6.47 -6.03
CA LYS A 30 -1.08 -5.95 -4.76
C LYS A 30 -0.94 -4.45 -4.91
N LEU A 31 -2.06 -3.74 -5.04
CA LEU A 31 -2.01 -2.29 -5.18
C LEU A 31 -1.13 -1.81 -4.03
N GLY A 32 -0.10 -1.03 -4.34
CA GLY A 32 0.72 -0.45 -3.28
C GLY A 32 -0.17 0.32 -2.31
N CYS A 33 0.37 0.64 -1.13
CA CYS A 33 -0.35 1.27 -0.02
C CYS A 33 -1.05 2.63 -0.32
N VAL A 34 -1.02 3.09 -1.57
CA VAL A 34 -1.63 4.33 -2.03
C VAL A 34 -3.14 4.33 -1.79
N ALA A 35 -3.84 3.22 -2.02
CA ALA A 35 -5.29 3.14 -1.83
C ALA A 35 -5.65 3.38 -0.36
N GLU A 36 -4.93 2.73 0.55
CA GLU A 36 -5.10 2.85 2.00
C GLU A 36 -4.71 4.27 2.46
N LEU A 37 -3.62 4.83 1.94
CA LEU A 37 -3.22 6.20 2.27
C LEU A 37 -4.24 7.24 1.81
N VAL A 38 -4.88 7.05 0.65
CA VAL A 38 -5.97 7.91 0.18
C VAL A 38 -7.22 7.71 1.04
N ALA A 39 -7.57 6.47 1.38
CA ALA A 39 -8.67 6.15 2.28
C ALA A 39 -8.47 6.72 3.70
N PHE A 40 -7.21 6.93 4.12
CA PHE A 40 -6.86 7.55 5.40
C PHE A 40 -7.14 9.07 5.45
N THR A 41 -7.37 9.73 4.31
CA THR A 41 -7.53 11.20 4.25
C THR A 41 -8.59 11.79 5.20
N PRO A 42 -9.72 11.13 5.52
CA PRO A 42 -10.67 11.66 6.49
C PRO A 42 -10.15 11.70 7.93
N CYS A 43 -9.05 11.01 8.24
CA CYS A 43 -8.39 11.06 9.55
C CYS A 43 -7.52 12.31 9.72
N LEU A 44 -7.11 12.96 8.62
CA LEU A 44 -6.14 14.05 8.64
C LEU A 44 -6.53 15.23 9.55
N PRO A 45 -7.79 15.70 9.57
CA PRO A 45 -8.19 16.78 10.47
C PRO A 45 -7.91 16.51 11.96
N PHE A 46 -7.93 15.23 12.38
CA PHE A 46 -7.63 14.82 13.75
C PHE A 46 -6.14 14.59 13.96
N VAL A 47 -5.48 13.86 13.07
CA VAL A 47 -4.09 13.40 13.28
C VAL A 47 -3.01 14.42 12.92
N SER A 48 -3.37 15.51 12.25
CA SER A 48 -2.40 16.54 11.85
C SER A 48 -1.83 17.30 13.05
N THR A 49 -0.72 17.99 12.82
CA THR A 49 -0.28 19.11 13.68
C THR A 49 -0.77 20.45 13.13
N PRO A 50 -0.70 21.56 13.90
CA PRO A 50 -1.04 22.89 13.40
C PRO A 50 -0.31 23.24 12.10
N PRO A 51 -0.98 23.91 11.13
CA PRO A 51 -2.35 24.46 11.21
C PRO A 51 -3.47 23.49 10.77
N ASN A 52 -3.16 22.25 10.40
CA ASN A 52 -4.11 21.34 9.74
C ASN A 52 -4.93 20.47 10.72
N ASN A 53 -4.69 20.60 12.03
CA ASN A 53 -5.40 19.87 13.10
C ASN A 53 -6.79 20.47 13.39
N ALA A 54 -7.64 20.53 12.37
CA ALA A 54 -8.93 21.22 12.42
C ALA A 54 -9.93 20.66 13.47
N THR A 55 -9.69 19.46 14.01
CA THR A 55 -10.58 18.85 15.02
C THR A 55 -9.82 18.02 16.06
N ASN A 56 -10.45 17.85 17.22
CA ASN A 56 -10.03 16.93 18.29
C ASN A 56 -10.89 15.67 18.36
N SER A 57 -11.86 15.51 17.43
CA SER A 57 -12.73 14.34 17.34
C SER A 57 -12.38 13.51 16.10
N VAL A 58 -12.45 12.18 16.22
CA VAL A 58 -12.26 11.25 15.11
C VAL A 58 -13.57 11.14 14.33
N ALA A 59 -13.53 11.38 13.03
CA ALA A 59 -14.70 11.29 12.18
C ALA A 59 -15.12 9.81 11.95
N PRO A 60 -16.41 9.47 11.84
CA PRO A 60 -16.85 8.09 11.60
C PRO A 60 -16.18 7.44 10.37
N GLN A 61 -16.08 8.19 9.27
CA GLN A 61 -15.41 7.75 8.04
C GLN A 61 -13.90 7.47 8.21
N CYS A 62 -13.24 8.12 9.19
CA CYS A 62 -11.86 7.78 9.53
C CYS A 62 -11.81 6.37 10.15
N CYS A 63 -12.73 6.08 11.08
CA CYS A 63 -12.77 4.76 11.70
C CYS A 63 -13.18 3.66 10.75
N GLU A 64 -14.12 3.91 9.83
CA GLU A 64 -14.49 2.96 8.78
C GLU A 64 -13.29 2.60 7.89
N ALA A 65 -12.55 3.61 7.39
CA ALA A 65 -11.36 3.37 6.59
C ALA A 65 -10.25 2.66 7.39
N PHE A 66 -10.07 3.06 8.65
CA PHE A 66 -9.04 2.49 9.52
C PHE A 66 -9.35 1.03 9.86
N SER A 67 -10.57 0.70 10.30
CA SER A 67 -10.95 -0.67 10.66
C SER A 67 -10.98 -1.58 9.44
N SER A 68 -11.49 -1.10 8.30
CA SER A 68 -11.55 -1.86 7.06
C SER A 68 -10.16 -2.32 6.60
N ALA A 69 -9.15 -1.45 6.68
CA ALA A 69 -7.78 -1.82 6.33
C ALA A 69 -7.20 -2.89 7.29
N PHE A 70 -7.54 -2.85 8.58
CA PHE A 70 -7.11 -3.91 9.50
C PHE A 70 -7.82 -5.24 9.21
N GLU A 71 -9.10 -5.20 8.87
CA GLU A 71 -9.89 -6.39 8.50
C GLU A 71 -9.45 -7.02 7.18
N SER A 72 -9.00 -6.22 6.21
CA SER A 72 -8.45 -6.71 4.93
C SER A 72 -7.00 -7.18 5.02
N GLY A 73 -6.32 -6.90 6.14
CA GLY A 73 -4.89 -7.18 6.32
C GLY A 73 -3.97 -6.11 5.72
N ASP A 74 -4.50 -4.99 5.24
CA ASP A 74 -3.76 -3.86 4.66
C ASP A 74 -3.40 -2.78 5.69
N GLY A 75 -3.75 -2.95 6.96
CA GLY A 75 -3.42 -2.02 8.05
C GLY A 75 -1.92 -1.73 8.19
N PHE A 76 -1.05 -2.61 7.69
CA PHE A 76 0.40 -2.38 7.64
C PHE A 76 0.76 -1.15 6.79
N CYS A 77 -0.09 -0.75 5.85
CA CYS A 77 0.10 0.43 5.03
C CYS A 77 0.14 1.72 5.85
N PHE A 78 -0.56 1.77 7.00
CA PHE A 78 -0.49 2.93 7.88
C PHE A 78 0.85 3.05 8.63
N CYS A 79 1.71 2.04 8.59
CA CYS A 79 3.08 2.16 9.08
C CYS A 79 3.91 3.17 8.29
N TYR A 80 3.59 3.40 7.01
CA TYR A 80 4.21 4.46 6.23
C TYR A 80 3.95 5.85 6.84
N ILE A 81 2.78 6.06 7.44
CA ILE A 81 2.40 7.32 8.10
C ILE A 81 3.28 7.57 9.34
N LEU A 82 3.53 6.53 10.15
CA LEU A 82 4.40 6.65 11.34
C LEU A 82 5.88 6.87 10.97
N ARG A 83 6.34 6.23 9.88
CA ARG A 83 7.72 6.34 9.37
C ARG A 83 7.97 7.66 8.64
N GLN A 84 7.00 8.12 7.86
CA GLN A 84 7.06 9.34 7.05
C GLN A 84 5.93 10.29 7.47
N PRO A 85 6.08 11.04 8.59
CA PRO A 85 5.03 11.93 9.10
C PRO A 85 4.71 13.12 8.19
N LEU A 86 5.45 13.31 7.09
CA LEU A 86 5.23 14.34 6.07
C LEU A 86 4.65 13.77 4.75
N ILE A 87 4.19 12.51 4.74
CA ILE A 87 3.73 11.83 3.51
C ILE A 87 2.57 12.55 2.81
N PHE A 88 1.76 13.32 3.54
CA PHE A 88 0.66 14.13 2.99
C PHE A 88 1.04 15.59 2.70
N GLY A 89 2.34 15.93 2.71
CA GLY A 89 2.84 17.28 2.46
C GLY A 89 2.81 18.21 3.69
N PHE A 90 2.38 17.72 4.85
CA PHE A 90 2.37 18.45 6.12
C PHE A 90 2.59 17.50 7.31
N PRO A 91 3.03 18.01 8.47
CA PRO A 91 3.37 17.17 9.62
C PRO A 91 2.15 16.57 10.31
N LEU A 92 2.24 15.27 10.57
CA LEU A 92 1.30 14.52 11.40
C LEU A 92 1.80 14.34 12.84
N ASN A 93 0.87 14.32 13.78
CA ASN A 93 1.12 13.99 15.18
C ASN A 93 1.08 12.46 15.35
N LYS A 94 2.27 11.85 15.50
CA LYS A 94 2.41 10.39 15.62
C LYS A 94 1.60 9.79 16.77
N THR A 95 1.53 10.48 17.91
CA THR A 95 0.74 10.03 19.06
C THR A 95 -0.74 9.98 18.72
N ARG A 96 -1.25 10.97 17.98
CA ARG A 96 -2.65 10.95 17.51
C ARG A 96 -2.89 9.85 16.49
N VAL A 97 -1.96 9.63 15.54
CA VAL A 97 -2.04 8.52 14.58
C VAL A 97 -2.10 7.17 15.31
N ALA A 98 -1.19 6.93 16.25
CA ALA A 98 -1.16 5.70 17.06
C ALA A 98 -2.44 5.51 17.88
N SER A 99 -3.03 6.60 18.40
CA SER A 99 -4.27 6.53 19.18
C SER A 99 -5.51 6.11 18.36
N LEU A 100 -5.47 6.16 17.03
CA LEU A 100 -6.62 5.78 16.20
C LEU A 100 -7.10 4.35 16.47
N SER A 101 -6.21 3.42 16.80
CA SER A 101 -6.61 2.04 17.13
C SER A 101 -7.52 1.99 18.36
N SER A 102 -7.32 2.84 19.36
CA SER A 102 -8.20 2.87 20.54
C SER A 102 -9.55 3.51 20.25
N PHE A 103 -9.64 4.44 19.29
CA PHE A 103 -10.90 5.05 18.88
C PHE A 103 -11.70 4.14 17.95
N CYS A 104 -11.03 3.45 17.03
CA CYS A 104 -11.69 2.82 15.89
C CYS A 104 -11.79 1.29 15.98
N MET A 105 -11.00 0.62 16.84
CA MET A 105 -10.96 -0.84 16.92
C MET A 105 -11.41 -1.43 18.26
N ALA A 106 -12.31 -0.75 18.99
CA ALA A 106 -12.74 -1.17 20.32
C ALA A 106 -13.23 -2.64 20.44
N ASN A 107 -13.63 -3.28 19.33
CA ASN A 107 -14.07 -4.69 19.28
C ASN A 107 -13.12 -5.68 18.59
N ASN A 108 -12.06 -5.23 17.90
CA ASN A 108 -11.25 -6.07 16.98
C ASN A 108 -9.92 -6.56 17.58
N GLY A 109 -9.87 -6.76 18.90
CA GLY A 109 -8.69 -7.28 19.60
C GLY A 109 -7.61 -6.23 19.87
N ASN A 110 -6.61 -6.61 20.67
CA ASN A 110 -5.55 -5.74 21.20
C ASN A 110 -4.48 -5.30 20.16
N THR A 111 -4.77 -5.44 18.86
CA THR A 111 -3.80 -5.11 17.82
C THR A 111 -3.71 -3.60 17.65
N SER A 112 -2.69 -3.00 18.26
CA SER A 112 -2.39 -1.58 18.08
C SER A 112 -1.59 -1.35 16.80
N LEU A 113 -1.71 -0.15 16.23
CA LEU A 113 -0.90 0.23 15.07
C LEU A 113 0.61 0.13 15.37
N ASP A 114 1.04 0.54 16.56
CA ASP A 114 2.45 0.44 16.96
C ASP A 114 2.94 -1.01 17.01
N SER A 115 2.13 -1.93 17.55
CA SER A 115 2.47 -3.37 17.57
C SER A 115 2.57 -3.95 16.16
N LEU A 116 1.66 -3.55 15.25
CA LEU A 116 1.67 -3.98 13.86
C LEU A 116 2.95 -3.50 13.15
N CYS A 117 3.29 -2.22 13.32
CA CYS A 117 4.44 -1.60 12.66
C CYS A 117 5.80 -2.01 13.25
N SER A 118 5.81 -2.49 14.49
CA SER A 118 7.00 -3.04 15.15
C SER A 118 7.28 -4.48 14.75
N SER A 119 6.25 -5.23 14.35
CA SER A 119 6.38 -6.67 14.09
C SER A 119 7.13 -7.00 12.80
N GLY A 120 7.44 -6.02 11.93
CA GLY A 120 8.21 -6.24 10.70
C GLY A 120 7.56 -7.19 9.69
N ILE A 121 6.34 -7.67 9.96
CA ILE A 121 5.59 -8.57 9.09
C ILE A 121 5.03 -7.75 7.93
N HIS A 122 5.86 -7.59 6.89
CA HIS A 122 5.34 -7.43 5.55
C HIS A 122 4.66 -8.77 5.18
N PRO A 123 3.40 -8.80 4.72
CA PRO A 123 2.76 -10.02 4.21
C PRO A 123 3.31 -10.44 2.83
N VAL A 124 4.64 -10.55 2.72
CA VAL A 124 5.39 -11.03 1.55
C VAL A 124 6.18 -12.31 1.87
N SER A 125 5.94 -12.95 3.02
CA SER A 125 6.58 -14.22 3.40
C SER A 125 5.63 -15.42 3.29
N GLY A 126 4.79 -15.44 2.25
CA GLY A 126 3.80 -16.49 2.01
C GLY A 126 3.71 -16.94 0.56
N LEU A 127 4.85 -17.01 -0.13
CA LEU A 127 5.05 -17.83 -1.33
C LEU A 127 6.38 -18.57 -1.21
#